data_AF-A0A2J0Q725-F1
#
_entry.id   AF-A0A2J0Q725-F1
#
_cell.length_a   1.000
_cell.length_b   1.000
_cell.length_c   1.000
_cell.angle_alpha   90.00
_cell.angle_beta   90.00
_cell.angle_gamma   90.00
#
_symmetry.space_group_name_H-M   'P 1'
#
loop_
_entity.id
_entity.type
_entity.pdbx_description
1 polymer ?
#
loop_
_entity_poly.entity_id
_entity_poly.type
_entity_poly.pdbx_seq_one_letter_code
_entity_poly.pdbx_strand_id
1 'polypeptide(L)'
;MPYVEQPDRAPIFKALGPVVRNAVQDIKVNSDLFEVYVKTLVQLDEELEGLVKGLYLPESPEHHGAVFRLAKAIFEVSLRHKYDGAYLGELNYAVTQFIQLVPRKKVEIGDWNEEFRYWIYARTVSALNCVAHVLAGRAREACGVFEDVKDEYKRRVNSAYEAVQIIKNGDCFDTPYYTRLIEVVDNRGDHVGYQEVMLKRSKETVGENVLRGVFAIQKGQD
;
A
#
# COMPACT_ATOMS: atom_id res chain seq x y z
N MET A 1 7.71 9.64 -4.81
CA MET A 1 7.86 8.35 -4.12
C MET A 1 6.76 7.40 -4.58
N PRO A 2 6.97 6.07 -4.72
CA PRO A 2 8.11 5.26 -4.25
C PRO A 2 9.41 5.88 -4.74
N TYR A 3 10.35 6.10 -3.82
CA TYR A 3 11.61 6.84 -4.06
C TYR A 3 12.52 6.17 -5.10
N VAL A 4 12.08 5.02 -5.59
CA VAL A 4 12.66 4.26 -6.70
C VAL A 4 12.44 5.00 -8.02
N GLU A 5 13.53 5.28 -8.72
CA GLU A 5 13.50 5.84 -10.06
C GLU A 5 12.79 4.89 -11.03
N GLN A 6 12.10 5.42 -12.04
CA GLN A 6 11.33 4.57 -12.96
C GLN A 6 12.11 3.39 -13.58
N PRO A 7 13.39 3.53 -13.97
CA PRO A 7 14.18 2.42 -14.51
C PRO A 7 14.40 1.28 -13.50
N ASP A 8 14.53 1.62 -12.21
CA ASP A 8 14.82 0.68 -11.12
C ASP A 8 13.59 -0.11 -10.66
N ARG A 9 12.39 0.37 -11.01
CA ARG A 9 11.12 -0.32 -10.71
C ARG A 9 10.93 -1.61 -11.50
N ALA A 10 11.38 -1.66 -12.75
CA ALA A 10 11.05 -2.76 -13.66
C ALA A 10 11.63 -4.12 -13.22
N PRO A 11 12.92 -4.22 -12.78
CA PRO A 11 13.47 -5.46 -12.25
C PRO A 11 12.70 -5.98 -11.03
N ILE A 12 12.39 -5.10 -10.08
CA ILE A 12 11.65 -5.45 -8.85
C ILE A 12 10.23 -5.89 -9.19
N PHE A 13 9.53 -5.14 -10.05
CA PHE A 13 8.18 -5.47 -10.47
C PHE A 13 8.10 -6.83 -11.18
N LYS A 14 9.10 -7.14 -12.03
CA LYS A 14 9.20 -8.45 -12.69
C LYS A 14 9.39 -9.58 -11.66
N ALA A 15 10.28 -9.39 -10.68
CA ALA A 15 10.54 -10.37 -9.63
C ALA A 15 9.35 -10.53 -8.66
N LEU A 16 8.53 -9.50 -8.49
CA LEU A 16 7.33 -9.50 -7.66
C LEU A 16 6.21 -10.38 -8.23
N GLY A 17 6.12 -10.52 -9.56
CA GLY A 17 5.06 -11.28 -10.24
C GLY A 17 4.86 -12.71 -9.71
N PRO A 18 5.91 -13.56 -9.62
CA PRO A 18 5.81 -14.87 -9.00
C PRO A 18 5.35 -14.86 -7.53
N VAL A 19 5.80 -13.89 -6.72
CA VAL A 19 5.40 -13.76 -5.31
C VAL A 19 3.90 -13.44 -5.20
N VAL A 20 3.42 -12.51 -6.02
CA VAL A 20 1.98 -12.18 -6.12
C VAL A 20 1.18 -13.40 -6.54
N ARG A 21 1.62 -14.15 -7.55
CA ARG A 21 0.92 -15.38 -7.98
C ARG A 21 0.80 -16.41 -6.86
N ASN A 22 1.88 -16.64 -6.11
CA ASN A 22 1.85 -17.56 -4.98
C ASN A 22 0.87 -17.07 -3.90
N ALA A 23 0.92 -15.80 -3.52
CA ALA A 23 0.00 -15.24 -2.54
C ALA A 23 -1.48 -15.33 -2.99
N VAL A 24 -1.76 -15.03 -4.27
CA VAL A 24 -3.10 -15.18 -4.85
C VAL A 24 -3.58 -16.63 -4.77
N GLN A 25 -2.71 -17.59 -5.06
CA GLN A 25 -3.02 -19.01 -4.95
C GLN A 25 -3.24 -19.44 -3.50
N ASP A 26 -2.46 -18.94 -2.55
CA ASP A 26 -2.53 -19.36 -1.15
C ASP A 26 -3.75 -18.78 -0.41
N ILE A 27 -4.28 -17.63 -0.86
CA ILE A 27 -5.50 -17.04 -0.30
C ILE A 27 -6.72 -17.78 -0.86
N LYS A 28 -7.28 -18.72 -0.09
CA LYS A 28 -8.48 -19.49 -0.47
C LYS A 28 -9.76 -18.86 0.04
N VAL A 29 -9.71 -18.28 1.23
CA VAL A 29 -10.79 -17.52 1.85
C VAL A 29 -10.28 -16.16 2.32
N ASN A 30 -11.20 -15.21 2.53
CA ASN A 30 -10.85 -13.83 2.87
C ASN A 30 -10.00 -13.69 4.15
N SER A 31 -10.13 -14.63 5.10
CA SER A 31 -9.33 -14.64 6.33
C SER A 31 -7.85 -14.93 6.09
N ASP A 32 -7.52 -15.66 5.02
CA ASP A 32 -6.15 -16.11 4.74
C ASP A 32 -5.21 -14.95 4.39
N LEU A 33 -5.77 -13.82 3.91
CA LEU A 33 -5.00 -12.66 3.50
C LEU A 33 -3.98 -12.22 4.56
N PHE A 34 -4.41 -12.19 5.83
CA PHE A 34 -3.56 -11.79 6.93
C PHE A 34 -2.34 -12.72 7.07
N GLU A 35 -2.58 -14.03 7.15
CA GLU A 35 -1.52 -15.01 7.37
C GLU A 35 -0.57 -15.09 6.16
N VAL A 36 -1.11 -15.06 4.94
CA VAL A 36 -0.34 -15.09 3.70
C VAL A 36 0.55 -13.84 3.57
N TYR A 37 0.03 -12.65 3.89
CA TYR A 37 0.81 -11.42 3.86
C TYR A 37 1.90 -11.44 4.91
N VAL A 38 1.58 -11.78 6.16
CA VAL A 38 2.58 -11.84 7.25
C VAL A 38 3.70 -12.81 6.89
N LYS A 39 3.36 -14.05 6.50
CA LYS A 39 4.35 -15.07 6.13
C LYS A 39 5.25 -14.60 4.99
N THR A 40 4.67 -14.06 3.93
CA THR A 40 5.40 -13.64 2.73
C THR A 40 6.33 -12.47 3.02
N LEU A 41 5.87 -11.47 3.78
CA LEU A 41 6.61 -10.25 4.06
C LEU A 41 7.70 -10.45 5.11
N VAL A 42 7.48 -11.28 6.13
CA VAL A 42 8.54 -11.70 7.06
C VAL A 42 9.63 -12.47 6.32
N GLN A 43 9.25 -13.43 5.46
CA GLN A 43 10.22 -14.16 4.66
C GLN A 43 10.99 -13.22 3.73
N LEU A 44 10.33 -12.26 3.08
CA LEU A 44 11.00 -11.29 2.21
C LEU A 44 12.09 -10.52 2.95
N ASP A 45 11.79 -10.05 4.16
CA ASP A 45 12.75 -9.34 4.99
C ASP A 45 13.90 -10.23 5.48
N GLU A 46 13.61 -11.47 5.89
CA GLU A 46 14.64 -12.46 6.27
C GLU A 46 15.62 -12.73 5.13
N GLU A 47 15.11 -12.94 3.92
CA GLU A 47 15.93 -13.22 2.74
C GLU A 47 16.73 -11.97 2.32
N LEU A 48 16.14 -10.78 2.44
CA LEU A 48 16.83 -9.53 2.13
C LEU A 48 17.93 -9.22 3.15
N GLU A 49 17.67 -9.42 4.44
CA GLU A 49 18.68 -9.23 5.49
C GLU A 49 19.87 -10.17 5.30
N GLY A 50 19.62 -11.45 4.95
CA GLY A 50 20.70 -12.38 4.67
C GLY A 50 21.56 -11.95 3.49
N LEU A 51 20.96 -11.33 2.45
CA LEU A 51 21.71 -10.78 1.31
C LEU A 51 22.55 -9.57 1.73
N VAL A 52 21.97 -8.64 2.50
CA VAL A 52 22.66 -7.44 3.02
C VAL A 52 23.84 -7.83 3.91
N LYS A 53 23.70 -8.87 4.75
CA LYS A 53 24.76 -9.37 5.63
C LYS A 53 25.76 -10.31 4.94
N GLY A 54 25.60 -10.58 3.64
CA GLY A 54 26.47 -11.48 2.89
C GLY A 54 26.39 -12.94 3.33
N LEU A 55 25.26 -13.37 3.91
CA LEU A 55 25.05 -14.73 4.43
C LEU A 55 24.76 -15.77 3.34
N TYR A 56 24.48 -15.34 2.11
CA TYR A 56 24.27 -16.24 0.97
C TYR A 56 25.55 -16.42 0.17
N LEU A 57 26.02 -17.67 0.06
CA LEU A 57 27.09 -18.04 -0.85
C LEU A 57 26.54 -18.14 -2.29
N PRO A 58 27.32 -17.76 -3.32
CA PRO A 58 26.87 -17.73 -4.72
C PRO A 58 26.47 -19.08 -5.34
N GLU A 59 26.64 -20.21 -4.65
CA GLU A 59 26.70 -21.53 -5.28
C GLU A 59 25.62 -22.55 -4.85
N SER A 60 24.47 -22.14 -4.31
CA SER A 60 23.35 -23.09 -4.13
C SER A 60 22.04 -22.68 -4.83
N PRO A 61 21.98 -22.72 -6.18
CA PRO A 61 20.83 -22.27 -6.96
C PRO A 61 19.54 -23.08 -6.73
N GLU A 62 19.62 -24.27 -6.13
CA GLU A 62 18.51 -25.25 -6.12
C GLU A 62 17.44 -24.99 -5.05
N HIS A 63 17.61 -24.00 -4.15
CA HIS A 63 16.69 -23.77 -3.02
C HIS A 63 16.10 -22.37 -2.90
N HIS A 64 16.26 -21.53 -3.92
CA HIS A 64 15.85 -20.13 -3.83
C HIS A 64 14.46 -19.87 -4.45
N GLY A 65 13.43 -19.85 -3.59
CA GLY A 65 12.03 -19.63 -3.95
C GLY A 65 11.71 -18.24 -4.54
N ALA A 66 10.42 -18.01 -4.84
CA ALA A 66 9.97 -16.74 -5.43
C ALA A 66 10.31 -15.51 -4.56
N VAL A 67 10.17 -15.66 -3.23
CA VAL A 67 10.46 -14.59 -2.26
C VAL A 67 11.94 -14.21 -2.26
N PHE A 68 12.85 -15.20 -2.24
CA PHE A 68 14.29 -14.93 -2.36
C PHE A 68 14.62 -14.19 -3.67
N ARG A 69 14.02 -14.58 -4.80
CA ARG A 69 14.27 -13.88 -6.07
C ARG A 69 13.83 -12.42 -6.04
N LEU A 70 12.76 -12.10 -5.32
CA LEU A 70 12.35 -10.72 -5.07
C LEU A 70 13.37 -10.00 -4.15
N ALA A 71 13.78 -10.61 -3.05
CA ALA A 71 14.80 -10.06 -2.16
C ALA A 71 16.11 -9.77 -2.91
N LYS A 72 16.54 -10.69 -3.77
CA LYS A 72 17.72 -10.53 -4.64
C LYS A 72 17.56 -9.36 -5.59
N ALA A 73 16.40 -9.22 -6.24
CA ALA A 73 16.15 -8.10 -7.16
C ALA A 73 16.19 -6.74 -6.43
N ILE A 74 15.59 -6.66 -5.23
CA ILE A 74 15.65 -5.48 -4.36
C ILE A 74 17.10 -5.15 -4.02
N PHE A 75 17.86 -6.15 -3.57
CA PHE A 75 19.27 -5.98 -3.22
C PHE A 75 20.12 -5.53 -4.42
N GLU A 76 20.02 -6.21 -5.56
CA GLU A 76 20.80 -5.89 -6.79
C GLU A 76 20.50 -4.50 -7.33
N VAL A 77 19.24 -4.05 -7.28
CA VAL A 77 18.87 -2.67 -7.63
C VAL A 77 19.49 -1.70 -6.62
N SER A 78 19.41 -2.01 -5.33
CA SER A 78 19.92 -1.13 -4.27
C SER A 78 21.42 -0.83 -4.39
N LEU A 79 22.22 -1.80 -4.88
CA LEU A 79 23.66 -1.64 -5.08
C LEU A 79 24.02 -0.52 -6.07
N ARG A 80 23.08 -0.10 -6.93
CA ARG A 80 23.30 0.99 -7.90
C ARG A 80 23.38 2.36 -7.23
N HIS A 81 22.75 2.53 -6.07
CA HIS A 81 22.65 3.83 -5.40
C HIS A 81 23.88 4.19 -4.57
N LYS A 82 24.82 3.25 -4.35
CA LYS A 82 26.14 3.48 -3.71
C LYS A 82 26.09 4.12 -2.31
N TYR A 83 25.01 3.93 -1.56
CA TYR A 83 24.91 4.31 -0.14
C TYR A 83 24.22 3.22 0.68
N ASP A 84 24.54 3.16 1.97
CA ASP A 84 23.98 2.15 2.89
C ASP A 84 22.50 2.40 3.18
N GLY A 85 21.71 1.34 3.29
CA GLY A 85 20.26 1.44 3.49
C GLY A 85 19.43 1.73 2.23
N ALA A 86 20.02 1.86 1.04
CA ALA A 86 19.28 2.09 -0.22
C ALA A 86 18.19 1.03 -0.48
N TYR A 87 18.41 -0.21 -0.03
CA TYR A 87 17.46 -1.32 -0.17
C TYR A 87 16.13 -1.08 0.53
N LEU A 88 16.07 -0.18 1.54
CA LEU A 88 14.84 0.14 2.27
C LEU A 88 13.82 0.86 1.36
N GLY A 89 14.28 1.73 0.46
CA GLY A 89 13.43 2.39 -0.53
C GLY A 89 12.87 1.41 -1.56
N GLU A 90 13.71 0.47 -2.00
CA GLU A 90 13.34 -0.60 -2.91
C GLU A 90 12.36 -1.61 -2.28
N LEU A 91 12.56 -1.93 -1.01
CA LEU A 91 11.63 -2.73 -0.20
C LEU A 91 10.27 -2.04 -0.07
N ASN A 92 10.26 -0.73 0.25
CA ASN A 92 9.02 0.06 0.34
C ASN A 92 8.21 -0.04 -0.95
N TYR A 93 8.86 0.13 -2.10
CA TYR A 93 8.23 -0.03 -3.40
C TYR A 93 7.65 -1.43 -3.61
N ALA A 94 8.45 -2.47 -3.36
CA ALA A 94 8.03 -3.86 -3.55
C ALA A 94 6.80 -4.20 -2.70
N VAL A 95 6.79 -3.83 -1.42
CA VAL A 95 5.67 -4.06 -0.49
C VAL A 95 4.44 -3.25 -0.92
N THR A 96 4.63 -1.99 -1.29
CA THR A 96 3.55 -1.11 -1.79
C THR A 96 2.86 -1.71 -3.02
N GLN A 97 3.65 -2.25 -3.96
CA GLN A 97 3.10 -2.93 -5.14
C GLN A 97 2.45 -4.26 -4.76
N PHE A 98 3.06 -5.05 -3.89
CA PHE A 98 2.53 -6.35 -3.46
C PHE A 98 1.09 -6.24 -2.94
N ILE A 99 0.85 -5.32 -2.00
CA ILE A 99 -0.47 -5.14 -1.36
C ILE A 99 -1.55 -4.63 -2.32
N GLN A 100 -1.17 -4.04 -3.46
CA GLN A 100 -2.09 -3.57 -4.51
C GLN A 100 -2.31 -4.62 -5.60
N LEU A 101 -1.27 -5.36 -5.95
CA LEU A 101 -1.32 -6.35 -7.03
C LEU A 101 -2.08 -7.61 -6.64
N VAL A 102 -1.98 -8.07 -5.39
CA VAL A 102 -2.71 -9.26 -4.94
C VAL A 102 -4.22 -9.06 -5.05
N PRO A 103 -4.83 -7.98 -4.51
CA PRO A 103 -6.25 -7.73 -4.69
C PRO A 103 -6.67 -7.59 -6.15
N ARG A 104 -5.91 -6.83 -6.94
CA ARG A 104 -6.15 -6.71 -8.38
C ARG A 104 -6.21 -8.06 -9.06
N LYS A 105 -5.24 -8.94 -8.79
CA LYS A 105 -5.21 -10.29 -9.35
C LYS A 105 -6.35 -11.17 -8.87
N LYS A 106 -6.78 -11.07 -7.61
CA LYS A 106 -7.96 -11.80 -7.10
C LYS A 106 -9.25 -11.36 -7.81
N VAL A 107 -9.37 -10.10 -8.19
CA VAL A 107 -10.49 -9.62 -9.03
C VAL A 107 -10.37 -10.09 -10.47
N GLU A 108 -9.18 -9.97 -11.07
CA GLU A 108 -8.95 -10.39 -12.46
C GLU A 108 -9.30 -11.88 -12.69
N ILE A 109 -9.10 -12.75 -11.69
CA ILE A 109 -9.46 -14.17 -11.76
C ILE A 109 -10.90 -14.48 -11.30
N GLY A 110 -11.67 -13.47 -10.88
CA GLY A 110 -13.06 -13.61 -10.46
C GLY A 110 -13.26 -14.13 -9.03
N ASP A 111 -12.21 -14.27 -8.22
CA ASP A 111 -12.33 -14.70 -6.82
C ASP A 111 -12.94 -13.60 -5.95
N TRP A 112 -12.65 -12.33 -6.25
CA TRP A 112 -13.23 -11.16 -5.58
C TRP A 112 -13.96 -10.27 -6.57
N ASN A 113 -14.98 -9.55 -6.07
CA ASN A 113 -15.76 -8.63 -6.91
C ASN A 113 -15.11 -7.25 -7.08
N GLU A 114 -14.29 -6.83 -6.11
CA GLU A 114 -13.71 -5.49 -6.03
C GLU A 114 -12.28 -5.57 -5.47
N GLU A 115 -11.39 -4.71 -5.97
CA GLU A 115 -9.97 -4.70 -5.57
C GLU A 115 -9.76 -4.09 -4.18
N PHE A 116 -10.75 -3.32 -3.72
CA PHE A 116 -10.70 -2.65 -2.42
C PHE A 116 -12.05 -2.70 -1.74
N ARG A 117 -12.07 -3.27 -0.53
CA ARG A 117 -13.17 -3.23 0.43
C ARG A 117 -12.58 -3.01 1.81
N TYR A 118 -13.38 -2.48 2.74
CA TYR A 118 -12.91 -2.24 4.11
C TYR A 118 -12.20 -3.44 4.75
N TRP A 119 -12.69 -4.67 4.54
CA TRP A 119 -12.05 -5.85 5.10
C TRP A 119 -10.66 -6.13 4.50
N ILE A 120 -10.44 -5.83 3.20
CA ILE A 120 -9.13 -5.97 2.53
C ILE A 120 -8.15 -4.99 3.17
N TYR A 121 -8.58 -3.72 3.33
CA TYR A 121 -7.80 -2.70 4.00
C TYR A 121 -7.44 -3.10 5.44
N ALA A 122 -8.44 -3.47 6.26
CA ALA A 122 -8.25 -3.80 7.66
C ALA A 122 -7.27 -4.98 7.84
N ARG A 123 -7.38 -6.02 7.01
CA ARG A 123 -6.49 -7.19 7.04
C ARG A 123 -5.08 -6.85 6.56
N THR A 124 -4.96 -6.03 5.52
CA THR A 124 -3.66 -5.56 5.00
C THR A 124 -2.92 -4.74 6.05
N VAL A 125 -3.58 -3.74 6.67
CA VAL A 125 -3.01 -2.92 7.74
C VAL A 125 -2.61 -3.76 8.95
N SER A 126 -3.44 -4.73 9.33
CA SER A 126 -3.11 -5.65 10.43
C SER A 126 -1.88 -6.49 10.13
N ALA A 127 -1.74 -6.98 8.89
CA ALA A 127 -0.56 -7.74 8.47
C ALA A 127 0.71 -6.87 8.49
N LEU A 128 0.64 -5.64 7.96
CA LEU A 128 1.78 -4.70 7.97
C LEU A 128 2.22 -4.35 9.40
N ASN A 129 1.28 -4.05 10.31
CA ASN A 129 1.58 -3.82 11.72
C ASN A 129 2.23 -5.04 12.38
N CYS A 130 1.72 -6.25 12.12
CA CYS A 130 2.27 -7.49 12.65
C CYS A 130 3.72 -7.70 12.19
N VAL A 131 3.98 -7.52 10.89
CA VAL A 131 5.33 -7.60 10.32
C VAL A 131 6.24 -6.56 10.99
N ALA A 132 5.83 -5.28 11.02
CA ALA A 132 6.59 -4.21 11.66
C ALA A 132 6.97 -4.56 13.11
N HIS A 133 6.02 -5.10 13.89
CA HIS A 133 6.26 -5.50 15.27
C HIS A 133 7.25 -6.68 15.39
N VAL A 134 7.10 -7.71 14.55
CA VAL A 134 8.04 -8.85 14.50
C VAL A 134 9.45 -8.37 14.17
N LEU A 135 9.59 -7.47 13.20
CA LEU A 135 10.89 -6.94 12.79
C LEU A 135 11.50 -6.02 13.85
N ALA A 136 10.70 -5.18 14.49
CA ALA A 136 11.13 -4.32 15.60
C ALA A 136 11.65 -5.17 16.78
N GLY A 137 10.96 -6.27 17.12
CA GLY A 137 11.40 -7.22 18.15
C GLY A 137 12.74 -7.90 17.83
N ARG A 138 13.16 -7.89 16.55
CA ARG A 138 14.46 -8.39 16.07
C ARG A 138 15.48 -7.27 15.83
N ALA A 139 15.18 -6.03 16.23
CA ALA A 139 15.98 -4.84 15.99
C ALA A 139 16.32 -4.61 14.50
N ARG A 140 15.39 -4.92 13.59
CA ARG A 140 15.56 -4.70 12.15
C ARG A 140 15.00 -3.35 11.73
N GLU A 141 15.80 -2.55 11.04
CA GLU A 141 15.42 -1.21 10.54
C GLU A 141 14.26 -1.23 9.54
N ALA A 142 14.08 -2.35 8.84
CA ALA A 142 12.98 -2.55 7.90
C ALA A 142 11.60 -2.40 8.57
N CYS A 143 11.48 -2.50 9.91
CA CYS A 143 10.23 -2.25 10.61
C CYS A 143 9.62 -0.87 10.27
N GLY A 144 10.46 0.17 10.10
CA GLY A 144 10.01 1.51 9.72
C GLY A 144 9.43 1.57 8.30
N VAL A 145 9.88 0.69 7.40
CA VAL A 145 9.34 0.60 6.03
C VAL A 145 7.89 0.11 6.04
N PHE A 146 7.57 -0.88 6.86
CA PHE A 146 6.21 -1.43 6.92
C PHE A 146 5.22 -0.44 7.58
N GLU A 147 5.67 0.32 8.58
CA GLU A 147 4.91 1.42 9.17
C GLU A 147 4.62 2.52 8.13
N ASP A 148 5.64 2.94 7.37
CA ASP A 148 5.48 3.96 6.32
C ASP A 148 4.52 3.51 5.20
N VAL A 149 4.66 2.27 4.71
CA VAL A 149 3.74 1.72 3.69
C VAL A 149 2.30 1.70 4.20
N LYS A 150 2.08 1.35 5.47
CA LYS A 150 0.74 1.37 6.08
C LYS A 150 0.16 2.79 6.11
N ASP A 151 0.93 3.76 6.56
CA ASP A 151 0.47 5.14 6.69
C ASP A 151 0.18 5.77 5.33
N GLU A 152 1.02 5.50 4.32
CA GLU A 152 0.78 5.93 2.95
C GLU A 152 -0.43 5.21 2.33
N TYR A 153 -0.65 3.93 2.62
CA TYR A 153 -1.85 3.21 2.16
C TYR A 153 -3.13 3.81 2.75
N LYS A 154 -3.11 4.16 4.05
CA LYS A 154 -4.20 4.90 4.71
C LYS A 154 -4.44 6.24 4.03
N ARG A 155 -3.40 7.03 3.81
CA ARG A 155 -3.51 8.40 3.30
C ARG A 155 -3.88 8.49 1.81
N ARG A 156 -3.34 7.60 0.97
CA ARG A 156 -3.51 7.67 -0.49
C ARG A 156 -4.68 6.86 -1.01
N VAL A 157 -5.00 5.74 -0.37
CA VAL A 157 -6.01 4.80 -0.88
C VAL A 157 -7.24 4.81 0.01
N ASN A 158 -7.07 4.63 1.33
CA ASN A 158 -8.23 4.52 2.23
C ASN A 158 -9.01 5.83 2.32
N SER A 159 -8.37 7.00 2.38
CA SER A 159 -9.08 8.30 2.39
C SER A 159 -10.00 8.49 1.18
N ALA A 160 -9.55 8.11 -0.02
CA ALA A 160 -10.38 8.17 -1.22
C ALA A 160 -11.56 7.18 -1.15
N TYR A 161 -11.32 5.97 -0.62
CA TYR A 161 -12.38 5.00 -0.40
C TYR A 161 -13.40 5.45 0.66
N GLU A 162 -12.94 6.08 1.75
CA GLU A 162 -13.79 6.64 2.80
C GLU A 162 -14.73 7.71 2.23
N ALA A 163 -14.23 8.59 1.35
CA ALA A 163 -15.08 9.56 0.66
C ALA A 163 -16.22 8.87 -0.12
N VAL A 164 -15.91 7.80 -0.87
CA VAL A 164 -16.92 7.01 -1.58
C VAL A 164 -17.93 6.37 -0.62
N GLN A 165 -17.49 5.87 0.53
CA GLN A 165 -18.40 5.28 1.52
C GLN A 165 -19.27 6.34 2.23
N ILE A 166 -18.75 7.54 2.50
CA ILE A 166 -19.50 8.66 3.06
C ILE A 166 -20.62 9.10 2.09
N ILE A 167 -20.33 9.17 0.79
CA ILE A 167 -21.34 9.52 -0.22
C ILE A 167 -22.42 8.45 -0.29
N LYS A 168 -22.03 7.18 -0.24
CA LYS A 168 -22.95 6.05 -0.36
C LYS A 168 -23.83 5.84 0.88
N ASN A 169 -23.24 5.93 2.07
CA ASN A 169 -23.87 5.48 3.31
C ASN A 169 -24.07 6.60 4.35
N GLY A 170 -23.51 7.78 4.11
CA GLY A 170 -23.42 8.87 5.07
C GLY A 170 -22.17 8.79 5.95
N ASP A 171 -21.80 9.94 6.52
CA ASP A 171 -20.78 10.06 7.54
C ASP A 171 -21.39 9.81 8.93
N CYS A 172 -20.69 9.03 9.76
CA CYS A 172 -21.11 8.70 11.12
C CYS A 172 -20.37 9.52 12.19
N PHE A 173 -19.40 10.36 11.83
CA PHE A 173 -18.66 11.18 12.77
C PHE A 173 -19.42 12.44 13.19
N ASP A 174 -19.59 12.58 14.51
CA ASP A 174 -20.28 13.69 15.17
C ASP A 174 -19.45 14.34 16.30
N THR A 175 -18.15 14.47 16.08
CA THR A 175 -17.18 15.04 17.03
C THR A 175 -17.11 16.58 16.93
N PRO A 176 -16.52 17.30 17.90
CA PRO A 176 -16.37 18.76 17.82
C PRO A 176 -15.54 19.25 16.63
N TYR A 177 -14.65 18.41 16.11
CA TYR A 177 -13.84 18.64 14.91
C TYR A 177 -13.98 17.44 14.00
N TYR A 178 -14.22 17.67 12.71
CA TYR A 178 -14.42 16.61 11.73
C TYR A 178 -14.07 17.09 10.32
N THR A 179 -14.03 16.16 9.38
CA THR A 179 -13.95 16.44 7.95
C THR A 179 -15.32 16.32 7.30
N ARG A 180 -15.59 17.15 6.30
CA ARG A 180 -16.68 16.93 5.33
C ARG A 180 -16.12 16.98 3.93
N LEU A 181 -16.83 16.34 3.02
CA LEU A 181 -16.49 16.42 1.61
C LEU A 181 -17.00 17.75 1.04
N ILE A 182 -16.25 18.30 0.11
CA ILE A 182 -16.72 19.33 -0.81
C ILE A 182 -16.44 18.85 -2.22
N GLU A 183 -17.34 19.17 -3.13
CA GLU A 183 -17.17 18.81 -4.52
C GLU A 183 -16.04 19.60 -5.17
N VAL A 184 -15.26 18.90 -5.99
CA VAL A 184 -14.20 19.47 -6.82
C VAL A 184 -14.64 19.39 -8.26
N VAL A 185 -14.65 20.53 -8.94
CA VAL A 185 -15.04 20.64 -10.36
C VAL A 185 -13.89 21.17 -11.20
N ASP A 186 -13.91 20.85 -12.49
CA ASP A 186 -13.00 21.48 -13.45
C ASP A 186 -13.52 22.88 -13.87
N ASN A 187 -12.79 23.52 -14.78
CA ASN A 187 -13.12 24.86 -15.29
C ASN A 187 -14.41 24.93 -16.11
N ARG A 188 -15.01 23.79 -16.46
CA ARG A 188 -16.31 23.70 -17.15
C ARG A 188 -17.46 23.43 -16.18
N GLY A 189 -17.14 23.22 -14.89
CA GLY A 189 -18.09 22.80 -13.88
C GLY A 189 -18.33 21.29 -13.87
N ASP A 190 -17.54 20.51 -14.61
CA ASP A 190 -17.66 19.05 -14.62
C ASP A 190 -17.06 18.47 -13.33
N HIS A 191 -17.75 17.49 -12.74
CA HIS A 191 -17.30 16.82 -11.52
C HIS A 191 -15.95 16.09 -11.72
N VAL A 192 -14.98 16.39 -10.86
CA VAL A 192 -13.65 15.76 -10.87
C VAL A 192 -13.46 14.83 -9.67
N GLY A 193 -14.03 15.19 -8.51
CA GLY A 193 -13.92 14.39 -7.29
C GLY A 193 -14.34 15.16 -6.06
N TYR A 194 -13.75 14.79 -4.92
CA TYR A 194 -14.04 15.40 -3.62
C TYR A 194 -12.77 15.76 -2.87
N GLN A 195 -12.85 16.79 -2.05
CA GLN A 195 -11.80 17.20 -1.12
C GLN A 195 -12.36 17.20 0.30
N GLU A 196 -11.54 16.79 1.27
CA GLU A 196 -11.88 16.95 2.68
C GLU A 196 -11.66 18.40 3.13
N VAL A 197 -12.65 18.94 3.85
CA VAL A 197 -12.59 20.24 4.52
C VAL A 197 -12.64 20.00 6.02
N MET A 198 -11.62 20.44 6.73
CA MET A 198 -11.57 20.38 8.19
C MET A 198 -12.44 21.49 8.78
N LEU A 199 -13.37 21.11 9.67
CA LEU A 199 -14.35 22.02 10.24
C LEU A 199 -14.47 21.83 11.76
N LYS A 200 -14.95 22.88 12.43
CA LYS A 200 -15.51 22.78 13.78
C LYS A 200 -17.02 22.54 13.66
N ARG A 201 -17.56 21.66 14.49
CA ARG A 201 -18.98 21.29 14.48
C ARG A 201 -19.90 22.49 14.58
N SER A 202 -20.87 22.55 13.69
CA SER A 202 -21.95 23.54 13.69
C SER A 202 -23.28 22.89 13.28
N LYS A 203 -24.41 23.55 13.53
CA LYS A 203 -25.73 23.03 13.16
C LYS A 203 -25.90 22.93 11.64
N GLU A 204 -25.19 23.78 10.91
CA GLU A 204 -25.26 23.94 9.47
C GLU A 204 -24.53 22.81 8.73
N THR A 205 -23.50 22.21 9.33
CA THR A 205 -22.62 21.26 8.64
C THR A 205 -22.67 19.84 9.20
N VAL A 206 -23.32 19.62 10.35
CA VAL A 206 -23.28 18.30 11.04
C VAL A 206 -24.06 17.22 10.30
N GLY A 207 -25.17 17.57 9.65
CA GLY A 207 -26.01 16.63 8.89
C GLY A 207 -25.67 16.53 7.40
N GLU A 208 -24.69 17.29 6.93
CA GLU A 208 -24.31 17.34 5.52
C GLU A 208 -23.10 16.42 5.30
N ASN A 209 -23.19 15.45 4.39
CA ASN A 209 -22.05 14.62 3.99
C ASN A 209 -21.13 15.36 3.01
N VAL A 210 -21.75 16.15 2.13
CA VAL A 210 -21.09 17.01 1.15
C VAL A 210 -21.55 18.44 1.39
N LEU A 211 -20.60 19.36 1.61
CA LEU A 211 -20.88 20.77 1.84
C LEU A 211 -21.45 21.42 0.58
N ARG A 212 -22.30 22.44 0.78
CA ARG A 212 -22.82 23.26 -0.31
C ARG A 212 -21.73 24.22 -0.79
N GLY A 213 -21.20 23.96 -1.97
CA GLY A 213 -20.13 24.74 -2.60
C GLY A 213 -19.21 23.83 -3.42
N VAL A 214 -18.34 24.45 -4.25
CA VAL A 214 -17.37 23.72 -5.07
C VAL A 214 -15.98 24.34 -4.97
N PHE A 215 -14.94 23.53 -5.03
CA PHE A 215 -13.59 23.98 -5.37
C PHE A 215 -13.35 23.81 -6.88
N ALA A 216 -13.00 24.91 -7.55
CA ALA A 216 -12.68 24.89 -8.98
C ALA A 216 -11.17 24.75 -9.20
N ILE A 217 -10.76 23.77 -9.99
CA ILE A 217 -9.36 23.60 -10.41
C ILE A 217 -9.19 24.19 -11.81
N GLN A 218 -8.26 25.13 -11.98
CA GLN A 218 -7.83 25.59 -13.29
C GLN A 218 -6.83 24.59 -13.88
N LYS A 219 -7.19 23.90 -14.98
CA LYS A 219 -6.20 23.18 -15.79
C LYS A 219 -5.25 24.20 -16.39
N GLY A 220 -3.95 24.00 -16.21
CA GLY A 220 -2.92 24.78 -16.90
C GLY A 220 -3.14 24.70 -18.41
N GLN A 221 -2.96 25.81 -19.10
CA GLN A 221 -2.87 25.80 -20.56
C GLN A 221 -1.55 25.14 -20.93
N ASP A 222 -1.62 23.91 -21.44
CA ASP A 222 -0.49 23.24 -22.10
C ASP A 222 -0.17 23.91 -23.44
#